data_AF-A0A5B7KAM6-F1
#
_entry.id   AF-A0A5B7KAM6-F1
#
_cell.length_a   1.000
_cell.length_b   1.000
_cell.length_c   1.000
_cell.angle_alpha   90.00
_cell.angle_beta   90.00
_cell.angle_gamma   90.00
#
_symmetry.space_group_name_H-M   'P 1'
#
loop_
_entity.id
_entity.type
_entity.pdbx_description
1 polymer ?
#
loop_
_entity_poly.entity_id
_entity_poly.type
_entity_poly.pdbx_seq_one_letter_code
_entity_poly.pdbx_strand_id
1 'polypeptide(L)' 'MIPESGGMYAYLHAAFGPLPAFLYVWVTAVVRNNAGGAVVALTFANYLLRAVLEECEAVPEAAVRLVAALLICE' A
#
# COMPACT_ATOMS: atom_id res chain seq x y z
N MET A 1 -2.55 16.95 -24.07
CA MET A 1 -1.91 16.74 -22.75
C MET A 1 -1.57 18.09 -22.18
N ILE A 2 -1.83 18.30 -20.89
CA ILE A 2 -1.41 19.53 -20.21
C ILE A 2 0.10 19.40 -19.97
N PRO A 3 0.95 20.33 -20.47
CA PRO A 3 2.41 20.24 -20.37
C PRO A 3 2.90 20.69 -18.98
N GLU A 4 2.26 20.20 -17.92
CA GLU A 4 2.63 20.49 -16.53
C GLU A 4 3.13 19.22 -15.84
N SER A 5 4.17 19.37 -15.01
CA SER A 5 4.63 18.31 -14.12
C SER A 5 3.64 18.15 -12.97
N GLY A 6 3.20 16.91 -12.69
CA GLY A 6 2.24 16.63 -11.62
C GLY A 6 1.26 15.49 -11.89
N GLY A 7 1.23 14.95 -13.12
CA GLY A 7 0.39 13.80 -13.47
C GLY A 7 -1.08 14.06 -13.13
N MET A 8 -1.70 13.14 -12.36
CA MET A 8 -3.10 13.25 -11.96
C MET A 8 -3.43 14.52 -11.17
N TYR A 9 -2.50 15.01 -10.35
CA TYR A 9 -2.69 16.26 -9.62
C TYR A 9 -2.89 17.44 -10.57
N ALA A 10 -2.06 17.57 -11.61
CA ALA A 10 -2.17 18.67 -12.58
C ALA A 10 -3.51 18.64 -13.33
N TYR A 11 -4.01 17.44 -13.69
CA TYR A 11 -5.32 17.29 -14.31
C TYR A 11 -6.47 17.68 -13.37
N LEU A 12 -6.43 17.24 -12.12
CA LEU A 12 -7.43 17.58 -11.11
C LEU A 12 -7.41 19.06 -10.76
N HIS A 13 -6.23 19.66 -10.68
CA HIS A 13 -6.05 21.08 -10.41
C HIS A 13 -6.62 21.94 -11.53
N ALA A 14 -6.35 21.60 -12.79
CA ALA A 14 -6.86 22.31 -13.95
C ALA A 14 -8.39 22.19 -14.11
N ALA A 15 -8.98 21.03 -13.79
CA ALA A 15 -10.40 20.78 -13.99
C ALA A 15 -11.30 21.23 -12.82
N PHE A 16 -10.83 21.04 -11.57
CA PHE A 16 -11.65 21.20 -10.37
C PHE A 16 -11.06 22.19 -9.35
N GLY A 17 -9.90 22.77 -9.63
CA GLY A 17 -9.25 23.75 -8.77
C GLY A 17 -8.44 23.13 -7.62
N PRO A 18 -8.00 23.96 -6.65
CA PRO A 18 -6.95 23.59 -5.70
C PRO A 18 -7.42 22.62 -4.61
N LEU A 19 -8.66 22.71 -4.13
CA LEU A 19 -9.14 21.88 -3.02
C LEU A 19 -9.27 20.39 -3.40
N PRO A 20 -9.93 20.02 -4.53
CA PRO A 20 -10.01 18.62 -4.95
C PRO A 20 -8.64 18.02 -5.31
N ALA A 21 -7.76 18.83 -5.91
CA ALA A 21 -6.40 18.42 -6.22
C ALA A 21 -5.57 18.15 -4.95
N PHE A 22 -5.69 19.01 -3.92
CA PHE A 22 -5.06 18.80 -2.62
C PHE A 22 -5.55 17.52 -1.95
N LEU A 23 -6.86 17.27 -1.92
CA LEU A 23 -7.42 16.06 -1.32
C LEU A 23 -6.91 14.79 -2.01
N TYR A 24 -6.78 14.81 -3.34
CA TYR A 24 -6.21 13.68 -4.07
C TYR A 24 -4.77 13.37 -3.64
N VAL A 25 -3.90 14.39 -3.59
CA VAL A 25 -2.51 14.20 -3.18
C VAL A 25 -2.42 13.78 -1.72
N TRP A 26 -3.24 14.38 -0.85
CA TRP A 26 -3.30 14.02 0.57
C TRP A 26 -3.70 12.56 0.77
N VAL A 27 -4.81 12.10 0.16
CA VAL A 27 -5.23 10.69 0.23
C VAL A 27 -4.16 9.78 -0.35
N THR A 28 -3.58 10.15 -1.49
CA THR A 28 -2.54 9.33 -2.13
C THR A 28 -1.31 9.24 -1.23
N ALA A 29 -0.86 10.33 -0.61
CA ALA A 29 0.28 10.31 0.30
C ALA A 29 0.01 9.50 1.57
N VAL A 30 -1.16 9.67 2.19
CA VAL A 30 -1.50 8.98 3.44
C VAL A 30 -1.82 7.51 3.20
N VAL A 31 -2.68 7.20 2.23
CA VAL A 31 -3.14 5.83 2.01
C VAL A 31 -2.10 5.02 1.25
N ARG A 32 -1.50 5.54 0.17
CA ARG A 32 -0.60 4.74 -0.66
C ARG A 32 0.72 4.42 0.03
N ASN A 33 1.29 5.37 0.78
CA ASN A 33 2.56 5.11 1.48
C ASN A 33 2.39 4.04 2.57
N ASN A 34 1.28 4.06 3.30
CA ASN A 34 1.03 3.08 4.36
C ASN A 34 0.50 1.73 3.81
N ALA A 35 -0.47 1.76 2.91
CA ALA A 35 -1.07 0.55 2.35
C ALA A 35 -0.09 -0.22 1.44
N GLY A 36 0.78 0.49 0.71
CA GLY A 36 1.77 -0.14 -0.16
C GLY A 36 2.73 -1.04 0.62
N GLY A 37 3.29 -0.55 1.73
CA GLY A 37 4.15 -1.33 2.61
C GLY A 37 3.41 -2.51 3.25
N ALA A 38 2.17 -2.29 3.70
CA ALA A 38 1.37 -3.34 4.34
C ALA A 38 1.05 -4.52 3.40
N VAL A 39 0.69 -4.25 2.14
CA VAL A 39 0.42 -5.31 1.15
C VAL A 39 1.69 -6.11 0.88
N VAL A 40 2.83 -5.45 0.66
CA VAL A 40 4.10 -6.15 0.39
C VAL A 40 4.52 -6.99 1.60
N ALA A 41 4.39 -6.47 2.82
CA ALA A 41 4.69 -7.21 4.04
C ALA A 41 3.79 -8.44 4.22
N LEU A 42 2.48 -8.31 3.94
CA LEU A 42 1.54 -9.44 3.97
C LEU A 42 1.86 -10.50 2.90
N THR A 43 2.20 -10.07 1.69
CA THR A 43 2.60 -10.97 0.61
C THR A 43 3.88 -11.72 0.99
N PHE A 44 4.88 -11.01 1.50
CA PHE A 44 6.12 -11.62 1.98
C PHE A 44 5.87 -12.62 3.12
N ALA A 45 5.09 -12.25 4.14
CA ALA A 45 4.76 -13.12 5.26
C ALA A 45 4.05 -14.41 4.80
N ASN A 46 3.13 -14.31 3.83
CA ASN A 46 2.46 -15.47 3.25
C ASN A 46 3.45 -16.40 2.54
N TYR A 47 4.32 -15.87 1.68
CA TYR A 47 5.30 -16.70 0.97
C TYR A 47 6.34 -17.30 1.91
N LEU A 48 6.79 -16.54 2.91
CA LEU A 48 7.73 -17.02 3.93
C LEU A 48 7.15 -18.18 4.73
N LEU A 49 5.93 -18.03 5.26
CA LEU A 49 5.29 -19.08 6.06
C LEU A 49 4.99 -20.33 5.24
N ARG A 50 4.63 -20.18 3.96
CA ARG A 50 4.46 -21.32 3.05
C ARG A 50 5.77 -22.06 2.78
N ALA A 51 6.89 -21.37 2.72
CA ALA A 51 8.20 -21.97 2.53
C ALA A 51 8.74 -22.67 3.79
N VAL A 52 8.36 -22.20 4.99
CA VAL A 52 8.83 -22.79 6.26
C VAL A 52 7.92 -23.92 6.73
N LEU A 53 6.61 -23.84 6.46
CA LEU A 53 5.60 -24.78 6.95
C LEU A 53 5.14 -25.73 5.84
N GLU A 54 6.07 -26.24 5.00
CA GLU A 54 5.80 -27.02 3.77
C GLU A 54 4.75 -28.16 3.93
N GLU A 55 4.47 -28.64 5.15
CA GLU A 55 3.51 -29.71 5.47
C GLU A 55 2.20 -29.25 6.14
N CYS A 56 2.00 -27.95 6.41
CA CYS A 56 0.79 -27.47 7.08
C CYS A 56 -0.30 -27.12 6.06
N GLU A 57 -1.36 -27.93 6.02
CA GLU A 57 -2.48 -27.85 5.08
C GLU A 57 -3.21 -26.49 5.10
N ALA A 58 -3.05 -25.70 6.17
CA ALA A 58 -3.46 -24.30 6.22
C ALA A 58 -2.54 -23.47 7.12
N VAL A 59 -1.87 -22.45 6.56
CA VAL A 59 -1.18 -21.42 7.35
C VAL A 59 -2.24 -20.59 8.09
N PRO A 60 -2.19 -20.48 9.43
CA PRO A 60 -3.15 -19.67 10.16
C PRO A 60 -3.04 -18.19 9.77
N GLU A 61 -4.16 -17.53 9.46
CA GLU A 61 -4.17 -16.10 9.14
C GLU A 61 -3.54 -15.24 10.24
N ALA A 62 -3.71 -15.66 11.50
CA ALA A 62 -3.11 -14.98 12.64
C ALA A 62 -1.57 -14.94 12.54
N ALA A 63 -0.93 -16.02 12.09
CA ALA A 63 0.52 -16.08 11.94
C ALA A 63 1.00 -15.13 10.83
N VAL A 64 0.32 -15.11 9.69
CA VAL A 64 0.62 -14.18 8.58
C VAL A 64 0.52 -12.73 9.03
N ARG A 65 -0.55 -12.38 9.76
CA ARG A 65 -0.77 -11.01 10.24
C ARG A 65 0.28 -10.60 11.28
N LEU A 66 0.69 -11.50 12.18
CA LEU A 66 1.74 -11.22 13.17
C LEU A 66 3.10 -11.00 12.52
N VAL A 67 3.49 -11.85 11.57
CA VAL A 67 4.76 -11.70 10.83
C VAL A 67 4.76 -10.42 9.99
N ALA A 68 3.65 -10.11 9.31
CA ALA A 68 3.50 -8.87 8.57
C ALA A 68 3.54 -7.63 9.48
N ALA A 69 2.93 -7.69 10.67
CA ALA A 69 2.98 -6.59 11.63
C ALA A 69 4.40 -6.33 12.15
N LEU A 70 5.18 -7.38 12.42
CA LEU A 70 6.59 -7.25 12.78
C LEU A 70 7.40 -6.55 11.68
N LEU A 71 7.18 -6.91 10.41
CA LEU A 71 7.86 -6.28 9.27
C LEU A 71 7.51 -4.80 9.06
N ILE A 72 6.33 -4.36 9.49
CA ILE A 72 5.86 -2.96 9.35
C ILE A 72 6.31 -2.11 10.54
N CYS A 73 6.58 -2.71 11.70
CA CYS A 73 6.95 -2.00 12.93
C CYS A 73 8.43 -1.58 13.02
N GLU A 74 9.23 -1.84 11.98
CA GLU A 74 10.64 -1.42 11.88
C GLU A 74 10.80 0.05 11.45
#